data_AF-A0A2T6NR37-F1
#
_entry.id   AF-A0A2T6NR37-F1
#
_cell.length_a   1.000
_cell.length_b   1.000
_cell.length_c   1.000
_cell.angle_alpha   90.00
_cell.angle_beta   90.00
_cell.angle_gamma   90.00
#
_symmetry.space_group_name_H-M   'P 1'
#
loop_
_entity.id
_entity.type
_entity.pdbx_description
1 polymer ?
#
loop_
_entity_poly.entity_id
_entity_poly.type
_entity_poly.pdbx_seq_one_letter_code
_entity_poly.pdbx_strand_id
1 'polypeptide(L)'
;MLDREHKEHMGIRRLVYALGWSMKGLKATFKHEEAFRQEVYLLILLAPLGFWLGNDGVERALLVGPLLFVLIVELLNSAIESVVDRISDEKHKLSGRAKDQGSAAVLISLMLVVLCWGSVLANRLI
;
A
#
# COMPACT_ATOMS: atom_id res chain seq x y z
N MET A 1 -27.36 22.96 23.92
CA MET A 1 -26.39 21.96 24.46
C MET A 1 -26.68 20.53 23.99
N LEU A 2 -27.83 20.21 23.38
CA LEU A 2 -28.18 18.86 22.90
C LEU A 2 -27.70 18.50 21.47
N ASP A 3 -27.12 19.44 20.71
CA ASP A 3 -26.66 19.18 19.33
C ASP A 3 -25.27 18.52 19.21
N ARG A 4 -24.48 18.50 20.30
CA ARG A 4 -23.12 17.92 20.29
C ARG A 4 -23.14 16.40 20.46
N GLU A 5 -23.96 15.87 21.37
CA GLU A 5 -24.09 14.41 21.60
C GLU A 5 -24.58 13.66 20.35
N HIS A 6 -25.59 14.18 19.64
CA HIS A 6 -26.15 13.48 18.47
C HIS A 6 -25.18 13.46 17.27
N LYS A 7 -24.31 14.47 17.13
CA LYS A 7 -23.26 14.52 16.09
C LYS A 7 -22.06 13.62 16.43
N GLU A 8 -21.68 13.49 17.70
CA GLU A 8 -20.57 12.63 18.12
C GLU A 8 -20.87 11.14 17.91
N HIS A 9 -22.06 10.67 18.28
CA HIS A 9 -22.47 9.28 18.04
C HIS A 9 -22.51 8.93 16.54
N MET A 10 -22.86 9.89 15.69
CA MET A 10 -22.80 9.73 14.22
C MET A 10 -21.36 9.69 13.70
N GLY A 11 -20.44 10.44 14.31
CA GLY A 11 -19.02 10.48 13.95
C GLY A 11 -18.31 9.16 14.23
N ILE A 12 -18.44 8.65 15.46
CA ILE A 12 -17.81 7.36 15.86
C ILE A 12 -18.39 6.22 15.03
N ARG A 13 -19.72 6.19 14.83
CA ARG A 13 -20.36 5.14 14.02
C ARG A 13 -19.88 5.16 12.56
N ARG A 14 -19.70 6.34 11.96
CA ARG A 14 -19.11 6.49 10.62
C ARG A 14 -17.66 6.01 10.56
N LEU A 15 -16.85 6.32 11.57
CA LEU A 15 -15.47 5.84 11.65
C LEU A 15 -15.41 4.31 11.69
N VAL A 16 -16.23 3.68 12.53
CA VAL A 16 -16.32 2.21 12.62
C VAL A 16 -16.73 1.60 11.28
N TYR A 17 -17.70 2.18 10.58
CA TYR A 17 -18.08 1.70 9.25
C TYR A 17 -16.97 1.88 8.22
N ALA A 18 -16.28 3.02 8.22
CA ALA A 18 -15.17 3.28 7.32
C ALA A 18 -14.03 2.27 7.54
N LEU A 19 -13.65 2.03 8.79
CA LEU A 19 -12.67 0.99 9.15
C LEU A 19 -13.13 -0.39 8.68
N GLY A 20 -14.40 -0.72 8.87
CA GLY A 20 -14.99 -1.98 8.38
C GLY A 20 -14.89 -2.13 6.87
N TRP A 21 -15.09 -1.07 6.08
CA TRP A 21 -14.93 -1.09 4.62
C TRP A 21 -13.47 -1.20 4.21
N SER A 22 -12.56 -0.46 4.86
CA SER A 22 -11.12 -0.55 4.62
C SER A 22 -10.59 -1.97 4.87
N MET A 23 -11.00 -2.60 5.97
CA MET A 23 -10.62 -3.98 6.31
C MET A 23 -11.17 -5.00 5.29
N LYS A 24 -12.38 -4.79 4.77
CA LYS A 24 -12.92 -5.62 3.69
C LYS A 24 -12.09 -5.49 2.41
N GLY A 25 -11.69 -4.28 2.04
CA GLY A 25 -10.81 -4.03 0.89
C GLY A 25 -9.47 -4.74 1.04
N LEU A 26 -8.77 -4.51 2.15
CA LEU A 26 -7.48 -5.15 2.43
C LEU A 26 -7.57 -6.69 2.41
N LYS A 27 -8.62 -7.26 3.03
CA LYS A 27 -8.81 -8.71 3.04
C LYS A 27 -9.11 -9.27 1.65
N ALA A 28 -9.87 -8.54 0.83
CA ALA A 28 -10.16 -8.94 -0.53
C ALA A 28 -8.87 -8.95 -1.38
N THR A 29 -8.12 -7.84 -1.38
CA THR A 29 -6.85 -7.75 -2.11
C THR A 29 -5.87 -8.83 -1.64
N PHE A 30 -5.70 -9.04 -0.33
CA PHE A 30 -4.84 -10.11 0.19
C PHE A 30 -5.26 -11.51 -0.27
N LYS A 31 -6.56 -11.78 -0.37
CA LYS A 31 -7.06 -13.08 -0.80
C LYS A 31 -6.89 -13.29 -2.31
N HIS A 32 -7.09 -12.26 -3.11
CA HIS A 32 -7.17 -12.38 -4.57
C HIS A 32 -5.85 -12.09 -5.28
N GLU A 33 -5.02 -11.21 -4.73
CA GLU A 33 -3.79 -10.74 -5.37
C GLU A 33 -2.56 -11.42 -4.77
N GLU A 34 -1.84 -12.19 -5.60
CA GLU A 34 -0.63 -12.89 -5.16
C GLU A 34 0.52 -11.91 -4.87
N ALA A 35 0.68 -10.90 -5.72
CA ALA A 35 1.69 -9.86 -5.58
C ALA A 35 1.53 -9.09 -4.27
N PHE A 36 0.32 -8.63 -3.95
CA PHE A 36 0.03 -8.01 -2.65
C PHE A 36 0.41 -8.91 -1.44
N ARG A 37 0.19 -10.23 -1.51
CA ARG A 37 0.65 -11.13 -0.42
C ARG A 37 2.17 -11.15 -0.30
N GLN A 38 2.89 -11.22 -1.42
CA GLN A 38 4.36 -11.19 -1.42
C GLN A 38 4.89 -9.90 -0.81
N GLU A 39 4.29 -8.76 -1.16
CA GLU A 39 4.65 -7.46 -0.60
C GLU A 39 4.32 -7.34 0.88
N VAL A 40 3.22 -7.92 1.34
CA VAL A 40 2.91 -8.00 2.79
C VAL A 40 3.96 -8.83 3.51
N TYR A 41 4.41 -9.94 2.93
CA TYR A 41 5.50 -10.73 3.52
C TYR A 41 6.82 -9.94 3.55
N LEU A 42 7.14 -9.19 2.48
CA LEU A 42 8.28 -8.28 2.46
C LEU A 42 8.18 -7.23 3.56
N LEU A 43 7.00 -6.62 3.76
CA LEU A 43 6.78 -5.66 4.86
C LEU A 43 7.01 -6.32 6.23
N ILE A 44 6.44 -7.50 6.47
CA ILE A 44 6.55 -8.22 7.74
C ILE A 44 8.02 -8.56 8.06
N LEU A 45 8.83 -8.89 7.04
CA LEU A 45 10.23 -9.22 7.21
C LEU A 45 11.13 -7.97 7.33
N LEU A 46 10.94 -7.01 6.42
CA LEU A 46 11.83 -5.85 6.30
C LEU A 46 11.49 -4.73 7.29
N ALA A 47 10.23 -4.55 7.73
CA ALA A 47 9.91 -3.48 8.66
C ALA A 47 10.59 -3.65 10.04
N PRO A 48 10.57 -4.83 10.70
CA PRO A 48 11.33 -5.04 11.93
C PRO A 48 12.83 -4.84 11.73
N LEU A 49 13.38 -5.29 10.60
CA LEU A 49 14.78 -5.05 10.24
C LEU A 49 15.07 -3.56 10.05
N GLY A 50 14.17 -2.81 9.41
CA GLY A 50 14.28 -1.36 9.23
C GLY A 50 14.29 -0.61 10.55
N PHE A 51 13.44 -1.01 11.51
CA PHE A 51 13.44 -0.46 12.86
C PHE A 51 14.72 -0.78 13.63
N TRP A 52 15.22 -2.01 13.50
CA TRP A 52 16.45 -2.46 14.17
C TRP A 52 17.70 -1.80 13.59
N LEU A 53 17.78 -1.67 12.27
CA LEU A 53 18.92 -1.10 11.58
C LEU A 53 18.95 0.43 11.72
N GLY A 54 17.83 1.14 11.59
CA GLY A 54 17.80 2.61 11.60
C GLY A 54 18.26 3.23 12.94
N ASN A 55 19.17 4.21 12.86
CA ASN A 55 19.81 4.87 14.01
C ASN A 55 18.87 5.88 14.68
N ASP A 56 18.07 6.59 13.89
CA ASP A 56 17.15 7.62 14.36
C ASP A 56 15.75 7.47 13.75
N GLY A 57 14.85 8.41 14.06
CA GLY A 57 13.49 8.39 13.55
C GLY A 57 13.39 8.57 12.04
N VAL A 58 14.31 9.32 11.42
CA VAL A 58 14.31 9.60 9.98
C VAL A 58 14.76 8.37 9.21
N GLU A 59 15.86 7.74 9.61
CA GLU A 59 16.35 6.51 8.97
C GLU A 59 15.30 5.39 9.08
N ARG A 60 14.67 5.22 10.24
CA ARG A 60 13.59 4.23 10.42
C ARG A 60 12.39 4.52 9.53
N ALA A 61 12.00 5.78 9.39
CA ALA A 61 10.94 6.17 8.47
C ALA A 61 11.32 5.91 7.00
N LEU A 62 12.57 6.13 6.61
CA LEU A 62 13.07 5.84 5.26
C LEU A 62 13.19 4.33 4.96
N LEU A 63 13.44 3.49 5.97
CA LEU A 63 13.51 2.04 5.81
C LEU A 63 12.12 1.38 5.79
N VAL A 64 11.16 1.91 6.54
CA VAL A 64 9.80 1.32 6.66
C VAL A 64 8.78 1.98 5.74
N GLY A 65 8.86 3.30 5.55
CA GLY A 65 7.89 4.08 4.78
C GLY A 65 7.70 3.60 3.33
N PRO A 66 8.79 3.35 2.56
CA PRO A 66 8.68 2.82 1.20
C PRO A 66 7.98 1.46 1.13
N LEU A 67 8.12 0.59 2.13
CA LEU A 67 7.43 -0.71 2.18
C LEU A 67 5.91 -0.52 2.30
N LEU A 68 5.46 0.45 3.12
CA LEU A 68 4.04 0.81 3.20
C LEU A 68 3.56 1.46 1.90
N PHE A 69 4.42 2.26 1.25
CA PHE A 69 4.10 2.88 -0.02
C PHE A 69 3.88 1.85 -1.13
N VAL A 70 4.69 0.78 -1.18
CA VAL A 70 4.49 -0.35 -2.10
C VAL A 70 3.08 -0.93 -1.96
N LEU A 71 2.64 -1.26 -0.74
CA LEU A 71 1.29 -1.78 -0.50
C LEU A 71 0.18 -0.82 -0.92
N ILE A 72 0.38 0.50 -0.74
CA ILE A 72 -0.59 1.51 -1.20
C ILE A 72 -0.69 1.47 -2.72
N VAL A 73 0.46 1.47 -3.41
CA VAL A 73 0.49 1.45 -4.88
C VAL A 73 -0.12 0.17 -5.42
N GLU A 74 0.15 -0.98 -4.82
CA GLU A 74 -0.45 -2.26 -5.21
C GLU A 74 -1.95 -2.29 -4.97
N LEU A 75 -2.45 -1.78 -3.83
CA LEU A 75 -3.90 -1.64 -3.61
C LEU A 75 -4.58 -0.77 -4.67
N LEU A 76 -3.92 0.31 -5.08
CA LEU A 76 -4.41 1.17 -6.16
C LEU A 76 -4.35 0.45 -7.51
N ASN A 77 -3.29 -0.31 -7.78
CA ASN A 77 -3.17 -1.13 -8.98
C ASN A 77 -4.32 -2.14 -9.08
N SER A 78 -4.55 -2.94 -8.04
CA SER A 78 -5.64 -3.93 -8.02
C SER A 78 -7.03 -3.29 -8.13
N ALA A 79 -7.21 -2.09 -7.57
CA ALA A 79 -8.45 -1.34 -7.72
C ALA A 79 -8.68 -0.90 -9.18
N ILE A 80 -7.63 -0.44 -9.86
CA ILE A 80 -7.68 -0.08 -11.29
C ILE A 80 -7.98 -1.33 -12.12
N GLU A 81 -7.28 -2.45 -11.87
CA GLU A 81 -7.51 -3.72 -12.56
C GLU A 81 -8.95 -4.20 -12.40
N SER A 82 -9.50 -4.13 -11.18
CA SER A 82 -10.90 -4.48 -10.91
C SER A 82 -11.90 -3.63 -11.71
N VAL A 83 -11.61 -2.33 -11.90
CA VAL A 83 -12.45 -1.44 -12.70
C VAL A 83 -12.31 -1.75 -14.20
N VAL A 84 -11.08 -1.96 -14.67
CA VAL A 84 -10.78 -2.27 -16.08
C VAL A 84 -11.42 -3.59 -16.48
N ASP A 85 -11.32 -4.61 -15.63
CA ASP A 85 -11.88 -5.95 -15.87
C ASP A 85 -13.41 -5.96 -15.88
N ARG A 86 -14.04 -5.06 -15.12
CA ARG A 86 -15.50 -4.90 -15.14
C ARG A 86 -16.01 -4.28 -16.45
N ILE A 87 -15.23 -3.42 -17.11
CA ILE A 87 -15.70 -2.60 -18.25
C ILE A 87 -15.42 -3.30 -19.60
N SER A 88 -14.48 -4.24 -19.65
CA SER A 88 -13.89 -4.72 -20.90
C SER A 88 -13.84 -6.25 -20.95
N ASP A 89 -14.88 -6.90 -21.49
CA ASP A 89 -14.85 -8.35 -21.78
C ASP A 89 -14.00 -8.69 -23.02
N GLU A 90 -13.84 -7.75 -23.96
CA GLU A 90 -12.92 -7.87 -25.10
C GLU A 90 -11.59 -7.17 -24.81
N LYS A 91 -10.46 -7.74 -25.28
CA LYS A 91 -9.11 -7.18 -25.09
C LYS A 91 -8.95 -5.84 -25.84
N HIS A 92 -9.41 -4.75 -25.24
CA HIS A 92 -9.24 -3.40 -25.76
C HIS A 92 -7.80 -2.92 -25.50
N LYS A 93 -7.16 -2.31 -26.50
CA LYS A 93 -5.78 -1.79 -26.38
C LYS A 93 -5.59 -0.80 -25.22
N LEU A 94 -6.63 -0.05 -24.86
CA LEU A 94 -6.61 0.89 -23.74
C LEU A 94 -6.62 0.19 -22.38
N SER A 95 -7.41 -0.89 -22.24
CA SER A 95 -7.47 -1.71 -21.02
C SER A 95 -6.11 -2.34 -20.71
N GLY A 96 -5.42 -2.85 -21.74
CA GLY A 96 -4.04 -3.35 -21.60
C GLY A 96 -3.08 -2.27 -21.08
N ARG A 97 -3.10 -1.07 -21.68
CA ARG A 97 -2.23 0.04 -21.26
C ARG A 97 -2.47 0.46 -19.80
N ALA A 98 -3.72 0.46 -19.34
CA ALA A 98 -4.04 0.81 -17.96
C ALA A 98 -3.40 -0.19 -16.97
N LYS A 99 -3.45 -1.49 -17.27
CA LYS A 99 -2.81 -2.54 -16.46
C LYS A 99 -1.28 -2.42 -16.48
N ASP A 100 -0.70 -2.21 -17.66
CA ASP A 100 0.76 -2.04 -17.80
C ASP A 100 1.26 -0.84 -16.96
N GLN A 101 0.52 0.27 -16.96
CA GLN A 101 0.85 1.46 -16.18
C GLN A 101 0.75 1.23 -14.67
N GLY A 102 -0.27 0.50 -14.23
CA GLY A 102 -0.44 0.15 -12.83
C GLY A 102 0.69 -0.76 -12.33
N SER A 103 1.02 -1.82 -13.08
CA SER A 103 2.18 -2.68 -12.80
C SER A 103 3.51 -1.91 -12.82
N ALA A 104 3.67 -0.96 -13.74
CA ALA A 104 4.87 -0.10 -13.77
C ALA A 104 4.99 0.79 -12.52
N ALA A 105 3.88 1.27 -11.97
CA ALA A 105 3.89 2.05 -10.72
C ALA A 105 4.37 1.20 -9.54
N VAL A 106 3.94 -0.07 -9.46
CA VAL A 106 4.39 -1.04 -8.45
C VAL A 106 5.90 -1.30 -8.58
N LEU A 107 6.40 -1.48 -9.81
CA LEU A 107 7.83 -1.63 -10.05
C LEU A 107 8.63 -0.41 -9.56
N ILE A 108 8.16 0.80 -9.83
CA ILE A 108 8.81 2.04 -9.40
C ILE A 108 8.78 2.18 -7.86
N SER A 109 7.69 1.76 -7.20
CA SER A 109 7.63 1.79 -5.74
C SER A 109 8.59 0.77 -5.10
N LEU A 110 8.80 -0.40 -5.71
CA LEU A 110 9.84 -1.35 -5.31
C LEU A 110 11.25 -0.80 -5.53
N MET A 111 11.49 -0.08 -6.63
CA MET A 111 12.77 0.63 -6.83
C MET A 111 13.00 1.68 -5.74
N LEU A 112 11.96 2.37 -5.27
CA LEU A 112 12.08 3.31 -4.15
C LEU A 112 12.52 2.60 -2.86
N VAL A 113 12.03 1.39 -2.58
CA VAL A 113 12.51 0.57 -1.44
C VAL A 113 14.01 0.33 -1.56
N VAL A 114 14.48 -0.14 -2.72
CA VAL A 114 15.90 -0.43 -2.96
C VAL A 114 16.75 0.83 -2.81
N LEU A 115 16.29 1.97 -3.35
CA LEU A 115 17.01 3.25 -3.24
C LEU A 115 17.12 3.71 -1.79
N CYS A 116 16.03 3.70 -1.01
CA CYS A 116 16.06 4.12 0.39
C CYS A 116 16.92 3.18 1.24
N TRP A 117 16.73 1.86 1.13
CA TRP A 117 17.53 0.88 1.87
C TRP A 117 19.01 0.95 1.49
N GLY A 118 19.30 0.98 0.19
CA GLY A 118 20.65 1.11 -0.33
C GLY A 118 21.34 2.38 0.17
N SER A 119 20.67 3.53 0.15
CA SER A 119 21.25 4.80 0.57
C SER A 119 21.53 4.86 2.07
N VAL A 120 20.58 4.41 2.90
CA VAL A 120 20.72 4.43 4.36
C VAL A 120 21.79 3.45 4.84
N LEU A 121 21.89 2.27 4.21
CA LEU A 121 22.87 1.25 4.61
C LEU A 121 24.25 1.44 3.97
N ALA A 122 24.34 1.95 2.73
CA ALA A 122 25.62 2.23 2.08
C ALA A 122 26.41 3.32 2.81
N ASN A 123 25.72 4.33 3.37
CA ASN A 123 26.33 5.36 4.21
C ASN A 123 26.98 4.83 5.50
N ARG A 124 26.84 3.52 5.78
CA ARG A 124 27.46 2.84 6.93
C ARG A 124 28.68 2.01 6.56
N LEU A 125 28.84 1.68 5.28
CA LEU A 125 29.94 0.87 4.75
C LEU A 125 31.07 1.72 4.18
N ILE A 126 30.82 3.03 4.01
CA ILE A 126 31.75 4.04 3.53
C ILE A 126 32.07 4.96 4.70
#